data_AF-A0A1I5FMK9-F1
#
_entry.id   AF-A0A1I5FMK9-F1
#
_cell.length_a   1.000
_cell.length_b   1.000
_cell.length_c   1.000
_cell.angle_alpha   90.00
_cell.angle_beta   90.00
_cell.angle_gamma   90.00
#
_symmetry.space_group_name_H-M   'P 1'
#
loop_
_entity.id
_entity.type
_entity.pdbx_description
1 polymer ?
#
loop_
_entity_poly.entity_id
_entity_poly.type
_entity_poly.pdbx_seq_one_letter_code
_entity_poly.pdbx_strand_id
1 'polypeptide(L)'
;MKKSKKIRDERIEKASNKLSAYMYIYMLITLMVLFAIKLVKGISPERYIIEILCFTISCIYMIISLSKYSIKLFTKYDDELKEIKTKILSKCGMICFWIIILGEFVLLFPGYLQTIDILFYALIWGIPALCITFYSIKHGLLIWGGTKRKASGKNDLAIRTSIGAIFYGILMGGSKLYSAGTFHASGFIWIIGLALGWGLPFYFIFNLFVNQGEKNADRQVKEAEREAGIIHEKQANENSQDRK
;
A
#
# COMPACT_ATOMS: atom_id res chain seq x y z
N MET A 1 32.70 -9.80 0.60
CA MET A 1 31.46 -9.82 -0.22
C MET A 1 31.05 -8.40 -0.58
N LYS A 2 31.31 -7.93 -1.80
CA LYS A 2 30.77 -6.65 -2.30
C LYS A 2 29.26 -6.83 -2.46
N LYS A 3 28.45 -6.06 -1.69
CA LYS A 3 27.01 -5.91 -1.94
C LYS A 3 26.85 -5.46 -3.40
N SER A 4 26.39 -6.36 -4.27
CA SER A 4 25.98 -5.95 -5.61
C SER A 4 24.90 -4.89 -5.43
N LYS A 5 25.16 -3.67 -5.89
CA LYS A 5 24.12 -2.64 -6.02
C LYS A 5 23.06 -3.25 -6.91
N LYS A 6 21.97 -3.71 -6.30
CA LYS A 6 20.83 -4.29 -7.00
C LYS A 6 20.36 -3.21 -7.98
N ILE A 7 20.63 -3.39 -9.27
CA ILE A 7 20.20 -2.47 -10.31
C ILE A 7 18.68 -2.37 -10.16
N ARG A 8 18.19 -1.22 -9.68
CA ARG A 8 16.76 -0.96 -9.55
C ARG A 8 16.22 -0.75 -10.95
N ASP A 9 15.28 -1.61 -11.37
CA ASP A 9 14.59 -1.44 -12.65
C ASP A 9 13.77 -0.14 -12.59
N GLU A 10 14.13 0.83 -13.43
CA GLU A 10 13.52 2.15 -13.48
C GLU A 10 12.01 2.07 -13.76
N ARG A 11 11.57 1.08 -14.54
CA ARG A 11 10.15 0.87 -14.85
C ARG A 11 9.35 0.50 -13.60
N ILE A 12 9.93 -0.35 -12.75
CA ILE A 12 9.32 -0.74 -11.47
C ILE A 12 9.27 0.47 -10.54
N GLU A 13 10.32 1.29 -10.50
CA GLU A 13 10.35 2.50 -9.68
C GLU A 13 9.29 3.53 -10.14
N LYS A 14 9.13 3.76 -11.45
CA LYS A 14 8.09 4.66 -11.98
C LYS A 14 6.68 4.15 -11.67
N ALA A 15 6.43 2.85 -11.87
CA ALA A 15 5.14 2.24 -11.55
C ALA A 15 4.82 2.32 -10.05
N SER A 16 5.80 2.03 -9.19
CA SER A 16 5.67 2.16 -7.74
C SER A 16 5.39 3.61 -7.32
N ASN A 17 6.10 4.59 -7.89
CA ASN A 17 5.88 6.00 -7.60
C ASN A 17 4.48 6.45 -8.02
N LYS A 18 4.00 5.99 -9.18
CA LYS A 18 2.64 6.29 -9.63
C LYS A 18 1.59 5.74 -8.67
N LEU A 19 1.78 4.50 -8.20
CA LEU A 19 0.88 3.86 -7.26
C LEU A 19 0.87 4.58 -5.89
N SER A 20 2.05 4.88 -5.34
CA SER A 20 2.19 5.64 -4.10
C SER A 20 1.65 7.07 -4.21
N ALA A 21 1.77 7.71 -5.37
CA ALA A 21 1.16 9.01 -5.61
C ALA A 21 -0.38 8.93 -5.55
N TYR A 22 -0.99 7.87 -6.10
CA TYR A 22 -2.43 7.65 -5.94
C TYR A 22 -2.79 7.32 -4.49
N MET A 23 -1.99 6.52 -3.76
CA MET A 23 -2.19 6.31 -2.31
C MET A 23 -2.32 7.61 -1.57
N TYR A 24 -1.42 8.54 -1.83
CA TYR A 24 -1.39 9.83 -1.16
C TYR A 24 -2.72 10.57 -1.31
N ILE A 25 -3.26 10.63 -2.53
CA ILE A 25 -4.55 11.28 -2.78
C ILE A 25 -5.68 10.61 -2.01
N TYR A 26 -5.77 9.28 -2.04
CA TYR A 26 -6.81 8.56 -1.29
C TYR A 26 -6.65 8.70 0.23
N MET A 27 -5.41 8.68 0.74
CA MET A 27 -5.12 8.91 2.16
C MET A 27 -5.56 10.31 2.57
N LEU A 28 -5.24 11.36 1.80
CA LEU A 28 -5.68 12.72 2.11
C LEU A 28 -7.20 12.86 2.12
N ILE A 29 -7.89 12.28 1.14
CA ILE A 29 -9.36 12.31 1.10
C ILE A 29 -9.93 11.63 2.36
N THR A 30 -9.41 10.45 2.70
CA THR A 30 -9.88 9.69 3.87
C THR A 30 -9.58 10.44 5.17
N LEU A 31 -8.39 11.05 5.29
CA LEU A 31 -8.00 11.91 6.40
C LEU A 31 -8.93 13.13 6.54
N MET A 32 -9.26 13.81 5.44
CA MET A 32 -10.18 14.95 5.46
C MET A 32 -11.58 14.55 5.90
N VAL A 33 -12.10 13.43 5.38
CA VAL A 33 -13.43 12.90 5.75
C VAL A 33 -13.47 12.57 7.24
N LEU A 34 -12.44 11.88 7.76
CA LEU A 34 -12.40 11.52 9.18
C LEU A 34 -12.20 12.73 10.08
N PHE A 35 -11.34 13.66 9.70
CA PHE A 35 -11.17 14.93 10.41
C PHE A 35 -12.51 15.68 10.51
N ALA A 36 -13.27 15.77 9.42
CA ALA A 36 -14.60 16.39 9.42
C ALA A 36 -15.60 15.64 10.33
N ILE A 37 -15.63 14.30 10.28
CA ILE A 37 -16.49 13.48 11.17
C ILE A 37 -16.15 13.74 12.64
N LYS A 38 -14.86 13.74 12.99
CA LYS A 38 -14.40 13.98 14.37
C LYS A 38 -14.80 15.39 14.84
N LEU A 39 -14.66 16.41 13.98
CA LEU A 39 -15.09 17.78 14.27
C LEU A 39 -16.60 17.87 14.53
N VAL A 40 -17.43 17.28 13.67
CA VAL A 40 -18.90 17.29 13.83
C VAL A 40 -19.32 16.59 15.12
N LYS A 41 -18.60 15.55 15.52
CA LYS A 41 -18.85 14.80 16.76
C LYS A 41 -18.28 15.47 18.02
N GLY A 42 -17.59 16.60 17.91
CA GLY A 42 -17.01 17.31 19.05
C GLY A 42 -15.94 16.50 19.79
N ILE A 43 -15.19 15.67 19.08
CA ILE A 43 -14.11 14.87 19.69
C ILE A 43 -12.98 15.81 20.15
N SER A 44 -12.29 15.47 21.25
CA SER A 44 -11.23 16.28 21.83
C SER A 44 -10.02 16.50 20.90
N PRO A 45 -9.41 17.70 20.87
CA PRO A 45 -8.30 18.07 19.99
C PRO A 45 -7.07 17.13 20.03
N GLU A 46 -6.77 16.49 21.15
CA GLU A 46 -5.67 15.53 21.25
C GLU A 46 -5.84 14.32 20.31
N ARG A 47 -7.07 13.99 19.92
CA ARG A 47 -7.37 12.86 19.04
C ARG A 47 -7.25 13.16 17.55
N TYR A 48 -6.83 14.37 17.16
CA TYR A 48 -6.59 14.78 15.77
C TYR A 48 -5.09 14.88 15.45
N ILE A 49 -4.22 14.52 16.39
CA ILE A 49 -2.79 14.81 16.27
C ILE A 49 -2.16 14.11 15.05
N ILE A 50 -2.62 12.90 14.72
CA ILE A 50 -2.12 12.16 13.54
C ILE A 50 -2.57 12.85 12.25
N GLU A 51 -3.82 13.28 12.14
CA GLU A 51 -4.33 14.01 10.99
C GLU A 51 -3.56 15.31 10.79
N ILE A 52 -3.40 16.10 11.86
CA ILE A 52 -2.67 17.37 11.84
C ILE A 52 -1.22 17.15 11.41
N LEU A 53 -0.53 16.15 11.97
CA LEU A 53 0.84 15.83 11.59
C LEU A 53 0.94 15.37 10.13
N CYS A 54 0.02 14.52 9.67
CA CYS A 54 -0.03 14.06 8.28
C CYS A 54 -0.17 15.25 7.33
N PHE A 55 -1.19 16.11 7.53
CA PHE A 55 -1.42 17.27 6.68
C PHE A 55 -0.25 18.24 6.73
N THR A 56 0.22 18.59 7.92
CA THR A 56 1.24 19.63 8.08
C THR A 56 2.55 19.19 7.44
N ILE A 57 3.05 18.00 7.78
CA ILE A 57 4.35 17.53 7.29
C ILE A 57 4.28 17.23 5.78
N SER A 58 3.22 16.58 5.30
CA SER A 58 3.11 16.24 3.88
C SER A 58 2.91 17.48 3.00
N CYS A 59 2.10 18.45 3.44
CA CYS A 59 1.87 19.69 2.70
C CYS A 59 3.11 20.59 2.69
N ILE A 60 3.80 20.75 3.83
CA ILE A 60 5.06 21.51 3.88
C ILE A 60 6.09 20.89 2.93
N TYR A 61 6.27 19.56 2.99
CA TYR A 61 7.18 18.86 2.08
C TYR A 61 6.80 19.05 0.61
N MET A 62 5.51 18.94 0.30
CA MET A 62 4.97 19.12 -1.05
C MET A 62 5.24 20.54 -1.56
N ILE A 63 4.92 21.57 -0.78
CA ILE A 63 5.10 22.98 -1.15
C ILE A 63 6.58 23.28 -1.40
N ILE A 64 7.46 22.92 -0.46
CA ILE A 64 8.91 23.14 -0.61
C ILE A 64 9.44 22.44 -1.86
N SER A 65 9.04 21.18 -2.07
CA SER A 65 9.53 20.38 -3.20
C SER A 65 9.02 20.92 -4.53
N LEU A 66 7.74 21.28 -4.63
CA LEU A 66 7.14 21.84 -5.84
C LEU A 66 7.75 23.21 -6.19
N SER A 67 7.95 24.08 -5.18
CA SER A 67 8.58 25.39 -5.36
C SER A 67 10.02 25.28 -5.88
N LYS A 68 10.78 24.26 -5.44
CA LYS A 68 12.15 24.04 -5.93
C LYS A 68 12.23 23.75 -7.43
N TYR A 69 11.17 23.19 -8.01
CA TYR A 69 11.08 22.87 -9.43
C TYR A 69 10.15 23.83 -10.20
N SER A 70 9.65 24.89 -9.55
CA SER A 70 8.66 25.83 -10.12
C SER A 70 7.40 25.12 -10.67
N ILE A 71 7.04 23.97 -10.09
CA ILE A 71 5.88 23.18 -10.49
C ILE A 71 4.67 23.67 -9.69
N LYS A 72 3.71 24.29 -10.36
CA LYS A 72 2.37 24.59 -9.84
C LYS A 72 1.51 23.32 -9.71
N LEU A 73 0.59 23.27 -8.76
CA LEU A 73 -0.22 22.06 -8.51
C LEU A 73 -1.20 21.73 -9.65
N PHE A 74 -1.75 22.72 -10.32
CA PHE A 74 -2.93 22.58 -11.19
C PHE A 74 -2.66 22.84 -12.69
N THR A 75 -1.39 22.94 -13.10
CA THR A 75 -1.05 23.19 -14.51
C THR A 75 -0.86 21.88 -15.27
N LYS A 76 -1.15 21.88 -16.58
CA LYS A 76 -0.75 20.79 -17.47
C LYS A 76 0.76 20.82 -17.65
N TYR A 77 1.38 19.65 -17.60
CA TYR A 77 2.82 19.47 -17.64
C TYR A 77 3.19 18.49 -18.74
N ASP A 78 4.37 18.71 -19.33
CA ASP A 78 5.05 17.73 -20.15
C ASP A 78 5.40 16.48 -19.34
N ASP A 79 5.68 15.38 -20.02
CA ASP A 79 5.84 14.06 -19.38
C ASP A 79 6.95 14.04 -18.32
N GLU A 80 8.04 14.78 -18.52
CA GLU A 80 9.14 14.88 -17.55
C GLU A 80 8.72 15.58 -16.25
N LEU A 81 8.01 16.71 -16.35
CA LEU A 81 7.52 17.46 -15.17
C LEU A 81 6.41 16.67 -14.44
N LYS A 82 5.61 15.90 -15.18
CA LYS A 82 4.63 14.97 -14.61
C LYS A 82 5.29 13.84 -13.83
N GLU A 83 6.41 13.32 -14.30
CA GLU A 83 7.19 12.32 -13.58
C GLU A 83 7.75 12.89 -12.26
N ILE A 84 8.32 14.09 -12.30
CA ILE A 84 8.82 14.79 -11.10
C ILE A 84 7.69 15.01 -10.09
N LYS A 85 6.54 15.53 -10.54
CA LYS A 85 5.35 15.71 -9.69
C LYS A 85 4.91 14.40 -9.05
N THR A 86 4.86 13.31 -9.83
CA THR A 86 4.49 11.97 -9.34
C THR A 86 5.47 11.49 -8.27
N LYS A 87 6.77 11.73 -8.46
CA LYS A 87 7.81 11.37 -7.47
C LYS A 87 7.67 12.16 -6.17
N ILE A 88 7.31 13.44 -6.24
CA ILE A 88 7.04 14.27 -5.06
C ILE A 88 5.82 13.73 -4.30
N LEU A 89 4.69 13.50 -5.01
CA LEU A 89 3.47 12.97 -4.40
C LEU A 89 3.67 11.58 -3.79
N SER A 90 4.45 10.71 -4.45
CA SER A 90 4.86 9.41 -3.91
C SER A 90 5.54 9.56 -2.54
N LYS A 91 6.48 10.51 -2.41
CA LYS A 91 7.15 10.79 -1.14
C LYS A 91 6.20 11.35 -0.09
N CYS A 92 5.29 12.26 -0.46
CA CYS A 92 4.25 12.72 0.47
C CYS A 92 3.39 11.56 0.97
N GLY A 93 3.01 10.63 0.08
CA GLY A 93 2.32 9.40 0.44
C GLY A 93 3.07 8.57 1.46
N MET A 94 4.37 8.36 1.23
CA MET A 94 5.21 7.61 2.18
C MET A 94 5.36 8.32 3.52
N ILE A 95 5.43 9.66 3.55
CA ILE A 95 5.44 10.44 4.80
C ILE A 95 4.16 10.18 5.58
N CYS A 96 2.98 10.35 4.97
CA CYS A 96 1.70 10.08 5.63
C CYS A 96 1.61 8.64 6.13
N PHE A 97 1.99 7.67 5.29
CA PHE A 97 1.98 6.25 5.63
C PHE A 97 2.78 5.96 6.91
N TRP A 98 4.01 6.47 7.00
CA TRP A 98 4.84 6.27 8.19
C TRP A 98 4.32 7.02 9.42
N ILE A 99 3.78 8.24 9.26
CA ILE A 99 3.16 8.97 10.38
C ILE A 99 1.96 8.19 10.91
N ILE A 100 1.10 7.64 10.04
CA ILE A 100 -0.06 6.85 10.45
C ILE A 100 0.39 5.59 11.18
N ILE A 101 1.33 4.84 10.62
CA ILE A 101 1.83 3.60 11.25
C ILE A 101 2.48 3.89 12.61
N LEU A 102 3.39 4.85 12.67
CA LEU A 102 4.07 5.19 13.93
C LEU A 102 3.09 5.81 14.94
N GLY A 103 2.17 6.66 14.46
CA GLY A 103 1.13 7.27 15.27
C GLY A 103 0.19 6.22 15.87
N GLU A 104 -0.29 5.26 15.08
CA GLU A 104 -1.08 4.13 15.60
C GLU A 104 -0.30 3.37 16.68
N PHE A 105 1.00 3.12 16.50
CA PHE A 105 1.81 2.47 17.53
C PHE A 105 1.89 3.27 18.84
N VAL A 106 2.12 4.58 18.77
CA VAL A 106 2.16 5.43 19.98
C VAL A 106 0.78 5.45 20.66
N LEU A 107 -0.28 5.46 19.86
CA LEU A 107 -1.64 5.57 20.37
C LEU A 107 -2.23 4.23 20.86
N LEU A 108 -1.63 3.09 20.50
CA LEU A 108 -1.99 1.76 21.03
C LEU A 108 -1.54 1.54 22.49
N PHE A 109 -0.75 2.44 23.07
CA PHE A 109 -0.36 2.35 24.48
C PHE A 109 -1.57 2.55 25.41
N PRO A 110 -1.67 1.78 26.51
CA PRO A 110 -2.80 1.85 27.42
C PRO A 110 -3.04 3.28 27.93
N GLY A 111 -4.26 3.79 27.73
CA GLY A 111 -4.70 5.09 28.25
C GLY A 111 -4.87 6.21 27.21
N TYR A 112 -4.43 6.02 25.96
CA TYR A 112 -4.49 7.09 24.93
C TYR A 112 -5.64 6.98 23.93
N LEU A 113 -6.19 5.79 23.66
CA LEU A 113 -7.29 5.61 22.71
C LEU A 113 -8.46 4.79 23.25
N GLN A 114 -9.66 5.18 22.86
CA GLN A 114 -10.82 4.29 22.89
C GLN A 114 -10.77 3.34 21.69
N THR A 115 -11.35 2.15 21.80
CA THR A 115 -11.40 1.14 20.72
C THR A 115 -11.91 1.70 19.39
N ILE A 116 -12.78 2.71 19.44
CA ILE A 116 -13.34 3.37 18.26
C ILE A 116 -12.30 4.18 17.47
N ASP A 117 -11.29 4.74 18.14
CA ASP A 117 -10.26 5.56 17.52
C ASP A 117 -9.29 4.70 16.70
N ILE A 118 -8.95 3.52 17.21
CA ILE A 118 -8.15 2.51 16.50
C ILE A 118 -8.85 2.11 15.19
N LEU A 119 -10.18 1.99 15.22
CA LEU A 119 -10.98 1.63 14.07
C LEU A 119 -10.97 2.75 13.00
N PHE A 120 -10.99 4.02 13.41
CA PHE A 120 -10.86 5.14 12.47
C PHE A 120 -9.49 5.19 11.79
N TYR A 121 -8.40 4.97 12.54
CA TYR A 121 -7.06 4.96 11.95
C TYR A 121 -6.83 3.76 11.03
N ALA A 122 -7.37 2.58 11.39
CA ALA A 122 -7.36 1.41 10.54
C ALA A 122 -8.02 1.66 9.17
N LEU A 123 -9.07 2.50 9.12
CA LEU A 123 -9.72 2.87 7.85
C LEU A 123 -8.84 3.78 6.99
N ILE A 124 -8.05 4.68 7.60
CA ILE A 124 -7.19 5.64 6.89
C ILE A 124 -6.19 4.95 5.99
N TRP A 125 -5.55 3.88 6.47
CA TRP A 125 -4.58 3.12 5.67
C TRP A 125 -5.19 1.88 5.01
N GLY A 126 -6.20 1.26 5.65
CA GLY A 126 -6.87 0.08 5.13
C GLY A 126 -7.60 0.34 3.81
N ILE A 127 -8.37 1.43 3.70
CA ILE A 127 -9.12 1.76 2.47
C ILE A 127 -8.15 1.99 1.28
N PRO A 128 -7.14 2.87 1.37
CA PRO A 128 -6.17 3.06 0.28
C PRO A 128 -5.41 1.78 -0.08
N ALA A 129 -5.00 0.99 0.92
CA ALA A 129 -4.31 -0.29 0.69
C ALA A 129 -5.19 -1.28 -0.07
N LEU A 130 -6.47 -1.40 0.29
CA LEU A 130 -7.44 -2.25 -0.41
C LEU A 130 -7.68 -1.76 -1.85
N CYS A 131 -7.98 -0.47 -2.03
CA CYS A 131 -8.21 0.11 -3.37
C CYS A 131 -7.06 -0.19 -4.33
N ILE A 132 -5.83 -0.06 -3.86
CA ILE A 132 -4.64 -0.32 -4.67
C ILE A 132 -4.37 -1.79 -4.86
N THR A 133 -4.61 -2.61 -3.85
CA THR A 133 -4.49 -4.06 -3.98
C THR A 133 -5.47 -4.55 -5.06
N PHE A 134 -6.73 -4.13 -5.00
CA PHE A 134 -7.73 -4.48 -6.01
C PHE A 134 -7.39 -3.94 -7.40
N TYR A 135 -6.95 -2.68 -7.50
CA TYR A 135 -6.47 -2.12 -8.76
C TYR A 135 -5.31 -2.96 -9.33
N SER A 136 -4.35 -3.33 -8.48
CA SER A 136 -3.18 -4.12 -8.90
C SER A 136 -3.56 -5.53 -9.34
N ILE A 137 -4.54 -6.17 -8.69
CA ILE A 137 -5.09 -7.46 -9.11
C ILE A 137 -5.82 -7.32 -10.45
N LYS A 138 -6.70 -6.32 -10.58
CA LYS A 138 -7.52 -6.10 -11.79
C LYS A 138 -6.63 -5.88 -13.02
N HIS A 139 -5.54 -5.14 -12.85
CA HIS A 139 -4.61 -4.81 -13.93
C HIS A 139 -3.42 -5.77 -14.04
N GLY A 140 -3.41 -6.90 -13.33
CA GLY A 140 -2.33 -7.88 -13.45
C GLY A 140 -0.95 -7.37 -13.02
N LEU A 141 -0.90 -6.35 -12.17
CA LEU A 141 0.34 -5.74 -11.67
C LEU A 141 0.91 -6.54 -10.48
N LEU A 142 0.06 -7.33 -9.82
CA LEU A 142 0.44 -8.18 -8.70
C LEU A 142 0.63 -9.63 -9.17
N ILE A 143 1.85 -9.99 -9.55
CA ILE A 143 2.20 -11.33 -10.07
C ILE A 143 3.44 -11.90 -9.38
N TRP A 144 3.57 -13.22 -9.32
CA TRP A 144 4.81 -13.86 -8.88
C TRP A 144 5.85 -13.90 -10.00
N GLY A 145 5.38 -14.05 -11.25
CA GLY A 145 6.22 -14.23 -12.42
C GLY A 145 6.68 -15.68 -12.58
N GLY A 146 7.93 -15.89 -13.02
CA GLY A 146 8.46 -17.23 -13.28
C GLY A 146 8.49 -18.15 -12.04
N THR A 147 8.49 -19.47 -12.27
CA THR A 147 8.44 -20.52 -11.22
C THR A 147 9.45 -20.31 -10.08
N LYS A 148 10.70 -19.96 -10.41
CA LYS A 148 11.74 -19.64 -9.40
C LYS A 148 11.39 -18.40 -8.56
N ARG A 149 10.85 -17.35 -9.18
CA ARG A 149 10.41 -16.13 -8.46
C ARG A 149 9.16 -16.40 -7.61
N LYS A 150 8.27 -17.29 -8.04
CA LYS A 150 7.11 -17.73 -7.26
C LYS A 150 7.47 -18.45 -5.98
N ALA A 151 8.39 -19.42 -6.05
CA ALA A 151 8.87 -20.10 -4.85
C ALA A 151 9.56 -19.11 -3.88
N SER A 152 10.44 -18.26 -4.40
CA SER A 152 11.14 -17.25 -3.58
C SER A 152 10.17 -16.20 -3.00
N GLY A 153 9.21 -15.73 -3.77
CA GLY A 153 8.22 -14.74 -3.36
C GLY A 153 7.27 -15.27 -2.30
N LYS A 154 6.81 -16.53 -2.41
CA LYS A 154 6.01 -17.18 -1.36
C LYS A 154 6.77 -17.32 -0.06
N ASN A 155 8.06 -17.63 -0.12
CA ASN A 155 8.91 -17.71 1.07
C ASN A 155 9.12 -16.33 1.70
N ASP A 156 9.42 -15.30 0.90
CA ASP A 156 9.55 -13.92 1.39
C ASP A 156 8.25 -13.41 2.02
N LEU A 157 7.10 -13.69 1.40
CA LEU A 157 5.79 -13.39 1.97
C LEU A 157 5.56 -14.12 3.31
N ALA A 158 5.91 -15.40 3.40
CA ALA A 158 5.76 -16.18 4.63
C ALA A 158 6.62 -15.60 5.75
N ILE A 159 7.88 -15.26 5.47
CA ILE A 159 8.80 -14.66 6.45
C ILE A 159 8.26 -13.31 6.93
N ARG A 160 7.91 -12.40 6.00
CA ARG A 160 7.39 -11.07 6.35
C ARG A 160 6.09 -11.13 7.12
N THR A 161 5.18 -12.02 6.73
CA THR A 161 3.91 -12.22 7.41
C THR A 161 4.13 -12.80 8.81
N SER A 162 5.06 -13.74 8.97
CA SER A 162 5.40 -14.31 10.28
C SER A 162 5.98 -13.25 11.22
N ILE A 163 6.90 -12.41 10.73
CA ILE A 163 7.46 -11.30 11.51
C ILE A 163 6.35 -10.33 11.95
N GLY A 164 5.50 -9.91 11.01
CA GLY A 164 4.39 -9.00 11.30
C GLY A 164 3.36 -9.61 12.26
N ALA A 165 3.05 -10.89 12.11
CA ALA A 165 2.13 -11.63 12.96
C ALA A 165 2.65 -11.78 14.39
N ILE A 166 3.92 -12.17 14.57
CA ILE A 166 4.55 -12.25 15.90
C ILE A 166 4.55 -10.88 16.55
N PHE A 167 4.93 -9.85 15.80
CA PHE A 167 4.94 -8.48 16.29
C PHE A 167 3.55 -8.00 16.72
N TYR A 168 2.52 -8.25 15.90
CA TYR A 168 1.12 -8.00 16.25
C TYR A 168 0.69 -8.74 17.52
N GLY A 169 1.02 -10.03 17.62
CA GLY A 169 0.71 -10.86 18.78
C GLY A 169 1.33 -10.30 20.06
N ILE A 170 2.60 -9.88 20.01
CA ILE A 170 3.30 -9.29 21.17
C ILE A 170 2.64 -7.98 21.59
N LEU A 171 2.34 -7.09 20.64
CA LEU A 171 1.74 -5.79 20.96
C LEU A 171 0.34 -5.94 21.55
N MET A 172 -0.50 -6.74 20.91
CA MET A 172 -1.90 -6.89 21.31
C MET A 172 -2.09 -7.82 22.51
N GLY A 173 -1.19 -8.79 22.69
CA GLY A 173 -1.25 -9.79 23.74
C GLY A 173 -0.30 -9.56 24.91
N GLY A 174 0.64 -8.62 24.81
CA GLY A 174 1.67 -8.38 25.81
C GLY A 174 1.13 -8.00 27.19
N SER A 175 -0.01 -7.30 27.24
CA SER A 175 -0.70 -6.97 28.49
C SER A 175 -1.20 -8.20 29.26
N LYS A 176 -1.32 -9.37 28.61
CA LYS A 176 -1.66 -10.65 29.26
C LYS A 176 -0.44 -11.37 29.84
N LEU A 177 0.79 -10.99 29.44
CA LEU A 177 2.01 -11.47 30.10
C LEU A 177 2.23 -10.79 31.45
N TYR A 178 1.84 -9.51 31.56
CA TYR A 178 1.98 -8.71 32.77
C TYR A 178 0.64 -8.11 33.13
N SER A 179 -0.08 -8.76 34.03
CA SER A 179 -1.36 -8.25 34.56
C SER A 179 -1.28 -8.14 36.06
N ALA A 180 -1.82 -7.05 36.62
CA ALA A 180 -1.81 -6.77 38.06
C ALA A 180 -0.41 -6.80 38.71
N GLY A 181 0.64 -6.41 37.97
CA GLY A 181 2.02 -6.40 38.46
C GLY A 181 2.68 -7.78 38.54
N THR A 182 1.97 -8.85 38.18
CA THR A 182 2.50 -10.21 38.17
C THR A 182 2.69 -10.75 36.76
N PHE A 183 3.70 -11.60 36.59
CA PHE A 183 3.97 -12.28 35.33
C PHE A 183 3.08 -13.53 35.18
N HIS A 184 2.39 -13.65 34.05
CA HIS A 184 1.53 -14.79 33.71
C HIS A 184 2.01 -15.46 32.43
N ALA A 185 2.63 -16.64 32.55
CA ALA A 185 3.13 -17.39 31.40
C ALA A 185 2.03 -17.78 30.39
N SER A 186 0.78 -17.91 30.83
CA SER A 186 -0.39 -18.13 29.95
C SER A 186 -0.59 -17.01 28.92
N GLY A 187 -0.04 -15.81 29.15
CA GLY A 187 -0.02 -14.72 28.18
C GLY A 187 0.69 -15.09 26.87
N PHE A 188 1.66 -16.01 26.88
CA PHE A 188 2.30 -16.49 25.64
C PHE A 188 1.32 -17.21 24.72
N ILE A 189 0.38 -18.00 25.28
CA ILE A 189 -0.65 -18.69 24.50
C ILE A 189 -1.53 -17.65 23.78
N TRP A 190 -1.84 -16.55 24.46
CA TRP A 190 -2.62 -15.46 23.88
C TRP A 190 -1.87 -14.73 22.75
N ILE A 191 -0.58 -14.44 22.95
CA ILE A 191 0.29 -13.85 21.92
C ILE A 191 0.36 -14.75 20.67
N ILE A 192 0.58 -16.05 20.87
CA ILE A 192 0.64 -17.02 19.77
C ILE A 192 -0.71 -17.12 19.07
N GLY A 193 -1.81 -17.17 19.83
CA GLY A 193 -3.17 -17.22 19.29
C GLY A 193 -3.49 -16.01 18.42
N LEU A 194 -3.17 -14.79 18.87
CA LEU A 194 -3.36 -13.56 18.10
C LEU A 194 -2.45 -13.51 16.86
N ALA A 195 -1.19 -13.92 17.00
CA ALA A 195 -0.25 -13.99 15.88
C ALA A 195 -0.76 -14.96 14.79
N LEU A 196 -1.17 -16.17 15.17
CA LEU A 196 -1.71 -17.15 14.23
C LEU A 196 -3.04 -16.69 13.63
N GLY A 197 -3.94 -16.15 14.46
CA GLY A 197 -5.25 -15.65 14.06
C GLY A 197 -5.20 -14.52 13.04
N TRP A 198 -4.14 -13.70 13.07
CA TRP A 198 -3.92 -12.65 12.06
C TRP A 198 -3.04 -13.11 10.90
N GLY A 199 -1.92 -13.77 11.20
CA GLY A 199 -0.88 -14.12 10.23
C GLY A 199 -1.34 -15.16 9.21
N LEU A 200 -2.06 -16.21 9.64
CA LEU A 200 -2.51 -17.25 8.72
C LEU A 200 -3.53 -16.70 7.70
N PRO A 201 -4.65 -16.06 8.10
CA PRO A 201 -5.58 -15.47 7.13
C PRO A 201 -4.90 -14.47 6.20
N PHE A 202 -4.03 -13.59 6.73
CA PHE A 202 -3.32 -12.60 5.93
C PHE A 202 -2.47 -13.25 4.82
N TYR A 203 -1.69 -14.28 5.17
CA TYR A 203 -0.86 -15.01 4.20
C TYR A 203 -1.70 -15.63 3.08
N PHE A 204 -2.76 -16.35 3.44
CA PHE A 204 -3.60 -17.04 2.45
C PHE A 204 -4.37 -16.07 1.56
N ILE A 205 -4.96 -15.02 2.13
CA ILE A 205 -5.66 -13.97 1.37
C ILE A 205 -4.71 -13.30 0.38
N PHE A 206 -3.52 -12.91 0.82
CA PHE A 206 -2.56 -12.25 -0.06
C PHE A 206 -2.05 -13.18 -1.16
N ASN A 207 -1.81 -14.45 -0.85
CA ASN A 207 -1.46 -15.45 -1.87
C ASN A 207 -2.59 -15.64 -2.89
N LEU A 208 -3.86 -15.64 -2.47
CA LEU A 208 -5.02 -15.67 -3.38
C LEU A 208 -5.04 -14.44 -4.29
N PHE A 209 -4.81 -13.26 -3.74
CA PHE A 209 -4.75 -12.01 -4.50
C PHE A 209 -3.67 -12.02 -5.59
N VAL A 210 -2.47 -12.48 -5.26
CA VAL A 210 -1.39 -12.57 -6.27
C VAL A 210 -1.75 -13.59 -7.36
N ASN A 211 -2.28 -14.76 -6.99
CA ASN A 211 -2.69 -15.77 -7.99
C ASN A 211 -3.83 -15.26 -8.89
N GLN A 212 -4.74 -14.46 -8.36
CA GLN A 212 -5.79 -13.82 -9.16
C GLN A 212 -5.21 -12.75 -10.10
N GLY A 213 -4.23 -11.99 -9.63
CA GLY A 213 -3.48 -11.04 -10.45
C GLY A 213 -2.77 -11.73 -11.62
N GLU A 214 -2.14 -12.89 -11.40
CA GLU A 214 -1.53 -13.70 -12.47
C GLU A 214 -2.55 -14.12 -13.53
N LYS A 215 -3.70 -14.66 -13.11
CA LYS A 215 -4.76 -15.05 -14.05
C LYS A 215 -5.24 -13.88 -14.91
N ASN A 216 -5.37 -12.69 -14.32
CA ASN A 216 -5.78 -11.49 -15.05
C ASN A 216 -4.70 -11.01 -16.01
N ALA A 217 -3.43 -11.07 -15.63
CA ALA A 217 -2.31 -10.74 -16.50
C ALA A 217 -2.25 -11.68 -17.71
N ASP A 218 -2.35 -12.99 -17.49
CA ASP A 218 -2.36 -13.99 -18.55
C ASP A 218 -3.54 -13.78 -19.52
N ARG A 219 -4.71 -13.38 -18.99
CA ARG A 219 -5.88 -13.07 -19.83
C ARG A 219 -5.63 -11.86 -20.72
N GLN A 220 -5.06 -10.79 -20.19
CA GLN A 220 -4.76 -9.58 -20.95
C GLN A 220 -3.73 -9.83 -22.05
N VAL A 221 -2.72 -10.68 -21.80
CA VAL A 221 -1.74 -11.07 -22.84
C VAL A 221 -2.44 -11.83 -23.97
N LYS A 222 -3.29 -12.82 -23.65
CA LYS A 222 -4.03 -13.59 -24.65
C LYS A 222 -5.00 -12.73 -25.48
N GLU A 223 -5.68 -11.78 -24.83
CA GLU A 223 -6.57 -10.83 -25.52
C GLU A 223 -5.76 -9.96 -26.50
N ALA A 224 -4.62 -9.42 -26.08
CA ALA A 224 -3.75 -8.61 -26.93
C ALA A 224 -3.13 -9.40 -28.11
N GLU A 225 -2.69 -10.64 -27.88
CA GLU A 225 -2.19 -11.52 -28.95
C GLU A 225 -3.27 -11.83 -30.00
N ARG A 226 -4.51 -12.07 -29.54
CA ARG A 226 -5.65 -12.30 -30.43
C ARG A 226 -5.98 -11.07 -31.27
N GLU A 227 -5.99 -9.89 -30.66
CA GLU A 227 -6.21 -8.63 -31.37
C GLU A 227 -5.11 -8.36 -32.42
N ALA A 228 -3.84 -8.57 -32.06
CA ALA A 228 -2.72 -8.43 -32.98
C ALA A 228 -2.81 -9.41 -34.17
N GLY A 229 -3.20 -10.67 -33.91
CA GLY A 229 -3.43 -11.67 -34.96
C GLY A 229 -4.53 -11.25 -35.93
N ILE A 230 -5.66 -10.74 -35.41
CA ILE A 230 -6.78 -10.24 -36.25
C ILE A 230 -6.33 -9.04 -37.10
N ILE A 231 -5.52 -8.13 -36.55
CA ILE A 231 -5.00 -6.97 -37.28
C ILE A 231 -4.07 -7.43 -38.41
N HIS A 232 -3.15 -8.36 -38.14
CA HIS A 232 -2.27 -8.92 -39.16
C HIS A 232 -3.03 -9.64 -40.28
N GLU A 233 -4.08 -10.39 -39.95
CA GLU A 233 -4.93 -11.08 -40.93
C GLU A 233 -5.72 -10.09 -41.80
N LYS A 234 -6.26 -9.01 -41.22
CA LYS A 234 -6.90 -7.92 -41.98
C LYS A 234 -5.93 -7.23 -42.93
N GLN A 235 -4.73 -6.88 -42.46
CA GLN A 235 -3.71 -6.25 -43.29
C GLN A 235 -3.20 -7.17 -44.42
N ALA A 236 -3.13 -8.48 -44.19
CA ALA A 236 -2.77 -9.44 -45.23
C ALA A 236 -3.88 -9.57 -46.31
N ASN A 237 -5.15 -9.50 -45.90
CA ASN A 237 -6.29 -9.54 -46.83
C ASN A 237 -6.44 -8.24 -47.64
N GLU A 238 -6.20 -7.08 -47.06
CA GLU A 238 -6.22 -5.79 -47.78
C GLU A 238 -5.08 -5.71 -48.81
N ASN A 239 -3.85 -6.08 -48.42
CA ASN A 239 -2.69 -6.10 -49.32
C ASN A 239 -2.78 -7.13 -50.46
N SER A 240 -3.66 -8.13 -50.35
CA SER A 240 -3.90 -9.12 -51.41
C SER A 240 -5.06 -8.75 -52.33
N GLN A 241 -5.94 -7.83 -51.92
CA GLN A 241 -6.94 -7.21 -52.79
C GLN A 241 -6.33 -6.12 -53.68
N ASP A 242 -5.37 -5.33 -53.18
CA ASP A 242 -4.68 -4.29 -53.96
C ASP A 242 -3.69 -4.82 -55.02
N ARG A 243 -3.44 -6.14 -55.04
CA ARG A 243 -2.55 -6.80 -56.02
C ARG A 243 -3.29 -7.52 -57.15
N LYS A 244 -4.62 -7.39 -57.22
CA LYS A 244 -5.45 -7.90 -58.32
C LYS A 244 -5.97 -6.75 -59.17
#